data_AF-A0A8I0FS13-F1
#
_entry.id   AF-A0A8I0FS13-F1
#
_cell.length_a   1.000
_cell.length_b   1.000
_cell.length_c   1.000
_cell.angle_alpha   90.00
_cell.angle_beta   90.00
_cell.angle_gamma   90.00
#
_symmetry.space_group_name_H-M   'P 1'
#
loop_
_entity.id
_entity.type
_entity.pdbx_description
1 polymer ?
#
loop_
_entity_poly.entity_id
_entity_poly.type
_entity_poly.pdbx_seq_one_letter_code
_entity_poly.pdbx_strand_id
1 'polypeptide(L)'
;MINPNLSKFKNQHKLKKKNQLFYKVKKVNDDNDVINLINNFLTEKNSFIFESVEKGLIKGRYTIFGRNPDKIWEFNNNKSYLIEN
;
A
#
# COMPACT_ATOMS: atom_id res chain seq x y z
N MET A 1 -11.87 14.07 -8.16
CA MET A 1 -10.69 14.11 -7.26
C MET A 1 -10.84 13.00 -6.24
N ILE A 2 -9.93 12.02 -6.24
CA ILE A 2 -9.99 10.88 -5.30
C ILE A 2 -9.63 11.36 -3.87
N ASN A 3 -8.73 12.34 -3.72
CA ASN A 3 -8.45 12.95 -2.41
C ASN A 3 -9.56 13.92 -1.98
N PRO A 4 -10.26 13.68 -0.86
CA PRO A 4 -11.24 14.62 -0.33
C PRO A 4 -10.57 15.84 0.31
N ASN A 5 -11.22 17.01 0.24
CA ASN A 5 -10.85 18.14 1.08
C ASN A 5 -11.22 17.87 2.55
N LEU A 6 -10.68 18.66 3.49
CA LEU A 6 -10.84 18.43 4.93
C LEU A 6 -12.32 18.36 5.37
N SER A 7 -13.17 19.24 4.85
CA SER A 7 -14.61 19.27 5.19
C SER A 7 -15.29 17.99 4.73
N LYS A 8 -15.06 17.58 3.48
CA LYS A 8 -15.61 16.35 2.90
C LYS A 8 -15.09 15.11 3.64
N PHE A 9 -13.80 15.09 3.99
CA PHE A 9 -13.19 14.01 4.76
C PHE A 9 -13.86 13.83 6.12
N LYS A 10 -14.02 14.94 6.88
CA LYS A 10 -14.69 14.92 8.19
C LYS A 10 -16.11 14.38 8.09
N ASN A 11 -16.88 14.82 7.09
CA ASN A 11 -18.25 14.33 6.89
C ASN A 11 -18.28 12.84 6.52
N GLN A 12 -17.41 12.39 5.60
CA GLN A 12 -17.35 10.99 5.18
C GLN A 12 -16.88 10.06 6.31
N HIS A 13 -15.91 10.50 7.12
CA HIS A 13 -15.38 9.73 8.23
C HIS A 13 -16.36 9.68 9.42
N LYS A 14 -16.83 10.84 9.91
CA LYS A 14 -17.62 10.92 11.14
C LYS A 14 -19.06 10.45 10.93
N LEU A 15 -19.73 10.95 9.89
CA LEU A 15 -21.16 10.72 9.68
C LEU A 15 -21.43 9.43 8.89
N LYS A 16 -20.57 9.12 7.92
CA LYS A 16 -20.82 8.01 6.98
C LYS A 16 -19.94 6.77 7.25
N LYS A 17 -18.98 6.84 8.18
CA LYS A 17 -18.04 5.76 8.52
C LYS A 17 -17.40 5.11 7.30
N LYS A 18 -17.12 5.89 6.25
CA LYS A 18 -16.52 5.39 5.01
C LYS A 18 -15.00 5.41 5.10
N ASN A 19 -14.38 4.30 4.68
CA ASN A 19 -12.94 4.26 4.40
C ASN A 19 -12.61 5.21 3.24
N GLN A 20 -11.47 5.89 3.34
CA GLN A 20 -11.06 6.93 2.40
C GLN A 20 -9.59 6.73 2.03
N LEU A 21 -9.29 6.84 0.74
CA LEU A 21 -7.94 6.74 0.20
C LEU A 21 -7.38 8.14 -0.06
N PHE A 22 -6.18 8.38 0.46
CA PHE A 22 -5.34 9.51 0.05
C PHE A 22 -4.15 8.97 -0.74
N TYR A 23 -3.84 9.61 -1.85
CA TYR A 23 -2.71 9.26 -2.70
C TYR A 23 -2.10 10.51 -3.32
N LYS A 24 -0.83 10.42 -3.68
CA LYS A 24 -0.14 11.43 -4.46
C LYS A 24 0.55 10.73 -5.62
N VAL A 25 0.53 11.36 -6.78
CA VAL A 25 1.26 10.87 -7.95
C VAL A 25 2.55 11.67 -8.05
N LYS A 26 3.68 10.96 -8.13
CA LYS A 26 4.99 11.51 -8.48
C LYS A 26 5.40 10.86 -9.81
N LYS A 27 5.68 11.66 -10.82
CA LYS A 27 6.37 11.17 -12.02
C LYS A 27 7.85 11.03 -11.68
N VAL A 28 8.44 9.90 -12.05
CA VAL A 28 9.86 9.61 -11.89
C VAL A 28 10.47 9.44 -13.28
N ASN A 29 11.74 9.80 -13.43
CA ASN A 29 12.40 9.83 -14.73
C ASN A 29 13.16 8.52 -15.05
N ASP A 30 13.47 7.74 -14.01
CA ASP A 30 14.21 6.49 -14.10
C ASP A 30 13.80 5.54 -12.97
N ASP A 31 14.40 4.34 -12.98
CA ASP A 31 14.11 3.28 -12.03
C ASP A 31 14.84 3.45 -10.69
N ASN A 32 15.73 4.45 -10.51
CA ASN A 32 16.52 4.61 -9.29
C ASN A 32 15.64 4.82 -8.07
N ASP A 33 14.58 5.62 -8.20
CA ASP A 33 13.58 5.84 -7.14
C ASP A 33 12.91 4.51 -6.72
N VAL A 34 12.58 3.64 -7.70
CA VAL A 34 11.92 2.36 -7.46
C VAL A 34 12.90 1.35 -6.83
N ILE A 35 14.14 1.28 -7.33
CA ILE A 35 15.20 0.42 -6.79
C ILE A 35 15.52 0.81 -5.34
N ASN A 36 15.62 2.11 -5.05
CA ASN A 36 15.81 2.61 -3.69
C ASN A 36 14.65 2.22 -2.77
N LEU A 37 13.40 2.30 -3.26
CA LEU A 37 12.24 1.82 -2.50
C LEU A 37 12.33 0.32 -2.21
N ILE A 38 12.66 -0.51 -3.21
CA ILE A 38 12.84 -1.96 -3.03
C ILE A 38 13.89 -2.24 -1.96
N ASN A 39 15.08 -1.64 -2.08
CA ASN A 39 16.19 -1.87 -1.15
C ASN A 39 15.82 -1.51 0.30
N ASN A 40 15.11 -0.39 0.50
CA ASN A 40 14.64 0.00 1.84
C ASN A 40 13.60 -0.98 2.41
N PHE A 41 12.69 -1.50 1.57
CA PHE A 41 11.66 -2.45 1.99
C PHE A 41 12.21 -3.84 2.31
N LEU A 42 13.30 -4.27 1.66
CA LEU A 42 13.92 -5.58 1.95
C LEU A 42 14.42 -5.71 3.40
N THR A 43 14.74 -4.59 4.05
CA THR A 43 15.16 -4.55 5.46
C THR A 43 14.04 -4.21 6.43
N GLU A 44 12.86 -3.84 5.94
CA GLU A 44 11.74 -3.36 6.76
C GLU A 44 10.90 -4.54 7.27
N LYS A 45 10.72 -4.64 8.59
CA LYS A 45 9.85 -5.65 9.20
C LYS A 45 8.37 -5.37 8.90
N ASN A 46 7.55 -6.43 8.88
CA ASN A 46 6.10 -6.34 8.61
C ASN A 46 5.81 -5.55 7.31
N SER A 47 6.64 -5.78 6.30
CA SER A 47 6.52 -5.17 4.99
C SER A 47 6.43 -6.25 3.91
N PHE A 48 5.92 -5.87 2.74
CA PHE A 48 5.87 -6.72 1.57
C PHE A 48 6.12 -5.92 0.29
N ILE A 49 6.61 -6.64 -0.72
CA ILE A 49 6.73 -6.18 -2.11
C ILE A 49 6.01 -7.21 -2.97
N PHE A 50 5.05 -6.76 -3.79
CA PHE A 50 4.45 -7.58 -4.83
C PHE A 50 4.76 -6.99 -6.20
N GLU A 51 5.44 -7.78 -7.03
CA GLU A 51 5.73 -7.43 -8.42
C GLU A 51 4.91 -8.26 -9.39
N SER A 52 4.38 -7.59 -10.41
CA SER A 52 3.72 -8.22 -11.55
C SER A 52 4.29 -7.67 -12.84
N VAL A 53 4.58 -8.57 -13.78
CA VAL A 53 5.05 -8.23 -15.13
C VAL A 53 4.01 -8.74 -16.11
N GLU A 54 3.49 -7.84 -16.94
CA GLU A 54 2.54 -8.22 -17.98
C GLU A 54 3.23 -8.99 -19.11
N LYS A 55 2.53 -9.96 -19.69
CA LYS A 55 2.99 -10.67 -20.89
C LYS A 55 2.75 -9.81 -22.13
N GLY A 56 3.69 -9.77 -23.06
CA GLY A 56 3.57 -9.03 -24.32
C GLY A 56 4.89 -8.41 -24.79
N LEU A 57 4.83 -7.68 -25.91
CA LEU A 57 5.95 -6.91 -26.47
C LEU A 57 6.29 -5.69 -25.61
N ILE A 58 5.28 -5.00 -25.08
CA ILE A 58 5.45 -3.96 -24.06
C ILE A 58 5.09 -4.59 -22.71
N LYS A 59 6.08 -4.72 -21.83
CA LYS A 59 5.91 -5.32 -20.51
C LYS A 59 5.75 -4.22 -19.47
N GLY A 60 4.53 -3.91 -19.09
CA GLY A 60 4.26 -3.09 -17.91
C GLY A 60 4.76 -3.80 -16.65
N ARG A 61 5.43 -3.07 -15.75
CA ARG A 61 5.81 -3.55 -14.42
C ARG A 61 4.99 -2.79 -13.39
N TYR A 62 4.26 -3.53 -12.56
CA TYR A 62 3.58 -2.99 -11.41
C TYR A 62 4.24 -3.53 -10.15
N THR A 63 4.66 -2.62 -9.29
CA THR A 63 5.24 -2.96 -7.98
C THR A 63 4.37 -2.33 -6.90
N ILE A 64 3.84 -3.16 -6.01
CA ILE A 64 3.03 -2.74 -4.86
C ILE A 64 3.88 -2.93 -3.60
N PHE A 65 3.98 -1.86 -2.82
CA PHE A 65 4.68 -1.85 -1.55
C PHE A 65 3.68 -1.68 -0.42
N GLY A 66 3.83 -2.46 0.66
CA GLY A 66 3.07 -2.27 1.90
C GLY A 66 3.97 -2.45 3.11
N ARG A 67 3.82 -1.60 4.12
CA ARG A 67 4.58 -1.65 5.38
C ARG A 67 3.78 -1.04 6.51
N ASN A 68 4.23 -1.28 7.74
CA ASN A 68 3.68 -0.71 8.96
C ASN A 68 2.14 -0.86 9.04
N PRO A 69 1.62 -2.11 8.98
CA PRO A 69 0.20 -2.34 9.14
C PRO A 69 -0.26 -1.99 10.56
N ASP A 70 -1.46 -1.41 10.68
CA ASP A 70 -2.09 -1.18 11.99
C ASP A 70 -2.56 -2.49 12.65
N LYS A 71 -2.84 -3.51 11.83
CA LYS A 71 -3.35 -4.82 12.26
C LYS A 71 -2.76 -5.93 11.41
N ILE A 72 -2.34 -7.02 12.05
CA ILE A 72 -1.88 -8.24 11.37
C ILE A 72 -2.79 -9.39 11.78
N TRP A 73 -3.32 -10.10 10.80
CA TRP A 73 -4.10 -11.33 11.03
C TRP A 73 -3.22 -12.53 10.70
N GLU A 74 -2.92 -13.35 11.69
CA GLU A 74 -2.21 -14.61 11.51
C GLU A 74 -3.20 -15.78 11.55
N PHE A 75 -3.13 -16.65 10.54
CA PHE A 75 -3.93 -17.86 10.47
C PHE A 75 -2.99 -19.07 10.55
N ASN A 76 -3.19 -19.93 11.55
CA ASN A 76 -2.36 -21.11 11.78
C ASN A 76 -3.27 -22.32 12.05
N ASN A 77 -3.34 -23.23 11.08
CA ASN A 77 -4.30 -24.35 11.06
C ASN A 77 -5.73 -23.85 11.29
N ASN A 78 -6.38 -24.31 12.36
CA ASN A 78 -7.75 -23.98 12.71
C ASN A 78 -7.84 -22.81 13.71
N LYS A 79 -6.76 -22.05 13.90
CA LYS A 79 -6.70 -20.90 14.81
C LYS A 79 -6.38 -19.62 14.04
N SER A 80 -6.96 -18.52 14.50
CA SER A 80 -6.66 -17.17 14.02
C SER A 80 -6.26 -16.27 15.19
N TYR A 81 -5.34 -15.36 14.90
CA TYR A 81 -4.79 -14.41 15.86
C TYR A 81 -4.85 -13.01 15.24
N LEU A 82 -5.35 -12.05 16.01
CA LEU A 82 -5.16 -10.64 15.72
C LEU A 82 -3.95 -10.15 16.50
N ILE A 83 -2.93 -9.72 15.77
CA ILE A 83 -1.74 -9.09 16.33
C ILE A 83 -1.93 -7.58 16.17
N GLU A 84 -2.00 -6.89 17.30
CA GLU A 84 -2.01 -5.43 17.39
C GLU A 84 -0.60 -4.96 17.76
N ASN A 85 -0.08 -3.95 17.04
CA ASN A 85 1.23 -3.35 17.31
C ASN A 85 1.17 -2.38 18.50
#